data_AF-A0A2A2K2V0-F1
#
_entry.id   AF-A0A2A2K2V0-F1
#
_cell.length_a   1.000
_cell.length_b   1.000
_cell.length_c   1.000
_cell.angle_alpha   90.00
_cell.angle_beta   90.00
_cell.angle_gamma   90.00
#
_symmetry.space_group_name_H-M   'P 1'
#
loop_
_entity.id
_entity.type
_entity.pdbx_description
1 polymer ?
#
loop_
_entity_poly.entity_id
_entity_poly.type
_entity_poly.pdbx_seq_one_letter_code
_entity_poly.pdbx_strand_id
1 'polypeptide(L)'
;MLFFLIQVTIGFISLTLYALVCIIVIQQRKFLSHAFIRLYIVFAIVVSYNSPLYDVLLYFPSSFLLTFVYFLGHYLAYCQMICIIFLVLLTFRAIAFPFYKYPVWETSSLFFLSLVFLPPIPFTYKILYLEAQIKYRPYEDGFMIFLTNRKGYDFIYALNIFEISATFICLLLHIIAVKVLCNQKIKAPTHSKREVRLFVLSLLEFFVMFAKSSLVLALIVMKNNPNMVGVLMLALPFFTDLVTLAPPYIFLALNPRIRHALFNLLRLRKNVPEPVSV
;
A
#
# COMPACT_ATOMS: atom_id res chain seq x y z
N MET A 1 13.62 20.34 9.40
CA MET A 1 13.33 21.02 8.12
C MET A 1 13.75 20.19 6.89
N LEU A 2 14.99 19.70 6.82
CA LEU A 2 15.46 18.91 5.66
C LEU A 2 14.64 17.63 5.41
N PHE A 3 14.37 16.82 6.44
CA PHE A 3 13.57 15.60 6.31
C PHE A 3 12.15 15.86 5.83
N PHE A 4 11.50 16.92 6.34
CA PHE A 4 10.19 17.36 5.88
C PHE A 4 10.21 17.72 4.39
N LEU A 5 11.21 18.49 3.93
CA LEU A 5 11.36 18.83 2.51
C LEU A 5 11.54 17.58 1.64
N ILE A 6 12.34 16.61 2.09
CA ILE A 6 12.54 15.33 1.40
C ILE A 6 11.22 14.57 1.30
N GLN A 7 10.50 14.41 2.41
CA GLN A 7 9.23 13.68 2.49
C GLN A 7 8.15 14.32 1.61
N VAL A 8 8.01 15.65 1.68
CA VAL A 8 7.07 16.41 0.84
C VAL A 8 7.40 16.23 -0.65
N THR A 9 8.67 16.34 -1.02
CA THR A 9 9.11 16.22 -2.42
C THR A 9 8.83 14.81 -2.96
N ILE A 10 9.22 13.77 -2.21
CA ILE A 10 8.98 12.37 -2.57
C ILE A 10 7.48 12.09 -2.69
N GLY A 11 6.69 12.63 -1.74
CA GLY A 11 5.25 12.49 -1.71
C GLY A 11 4.58 13.10 -2.96
N PHE A 12 4.95 14.31 -3.37
CA PHE A 12 4.40 14.97 -4.55
C PHE A 12 4.75 14.25 -5.86
N ILE A 13 6.00 13.80 -6.00
CA ILE A 13 6.45 13.02 -7.15
C ILE A 13 5.63 11.74 -7.27
N SER A 14 5.43 11.05 -6.14
CA SER A 14 4.73 9.78 -6.13
C SER A 14 3.22 9.94 -6.36
N LEU A 15 2.59 10.98 -5.81
CA LEU A 15 1.19 11.33 -6.09
C LEU A 15 0.98 11.58 -7.59
N THR A 16 1.89 12.34 -8.20
CA THR A 16 1.87 12.61 -9.65
C THR A 16 1.98 11.31 -10.44
N LEU A 17 2.90 10.43 -10.05
CA LEU A 17 3.06 9.12 -10.69
C LEU A 17 1.80 8.27 -10.55
N TYR A 18 1.19 8.22 -9.36
CA TYR A 18 -0.08 7.51 -9.13
C TYR A 18 -1.19 7.99 -10.06
N ALA A 19 -1.37 9.30 -10.17
CA ALA A 19 -2.37 9.89 -11.06
C ALA A 19 -2.12 9.49 -12.52
N LEU A 20 -0.88 9.59 -12.99
CA LEU A 20 -0.49 9.21 -14.36
C LEU A 20 -0.72 7.72 -14.63
N VAL A 21 -0.31 6.85 -13.70
CA VAL A 21 -0.49 5.40 -13.87
C VAL A 21 -1.98 5.03 -13.83
N CYS A 22 -2.79 5.67 -12.98
CA CYS A 22 -4.24 5.49 -12.98
C CYS A 22 -4.88 5.85 -14.31
N ILE A 23 -4.53 7.00 -14.89
CA ILE A 23 -5.01 7.43 -16.20
C ILE A 23 -4.68 6.36 -17.26
N ILE A 24 -3.45 5.85 -17.25
CA ILE A 24 -3.01 4.84 -18.22
C ILE A 24 -3.71 3.50 -18.00
N VAL A 25 -3.91 3.07 -16.75
CA VAL A 25 -4.64 1.85 -16.41
C VAL A 25 -6.08 1.94 -16.92
N ILE A 26 -6.73 3.10 -16.77
CA ILE A 26 -8.09 3.36 -17.29
C ILE A 26 -8.08 3.31 -18.83
N GLN A 27 -7.10 3.92 -19.49
CA GLN A 27 -6.97 3.89 -20.95
C GLN A 27 -6.70 2.48 -21.50
N GLN A 28 -5.88 1.69 -20.80
CA GLN A 28 -5.49 0.33 -21.18
C GLN A 28 -6.44 -0.75 -20.61
N ARG A 29 -7.63 -0.36 -20.14
CA ARG A 29 -8.59 -1.25 -19.46
C ARG A 29 -8.96 -2.52 -20.22
N LYS A 30 -8.88 -2.50 -21.56
CA LYS A 30 -9.19 -3.67 -22.41
C LYS A 30 -8.18 -4.82 -22.25
N PHE A 31 -6.98 -4.54 -21.72
CA PHE A 31 -5.89 -5.50 -21.62
C PHE A 31 -5.63 -5.98 -20.18
N LEU A 32 -6.31 -5.40 -19.21
CA LEU A 32 -6.20 -5.71 -17.79
C LEU A 32 -7.50 -6.35 -17.29
N SER A 33 -7.46 -7.17 -16.23
CA SER A 33 -8.67 -7.75 -15.66
C SER A 33 -9.45 -6.66 -14.93
N HIS A 34 -10.77 -6.68 -15.04
CA HIS A 34 -11.63 -5.70 -14.38
C HIS A 34 -11.43 -5.68 -12.86
N ALA A 35 -11.21 -6.85 -12.24
CA ALA A 35 -10.89 -6.97 -10.83
C ALA A 35 -9.58 -6.27 -10.46
N PHE A 36 -8.54 -6.42 -11.28
CA PHE A 36 -7.24 -5.78 -11.04
C PHE A 36 -7.32 -4.26 -11.21
N ILE A 37 -8.02 -3.77 -12.24
CA ILE A 37 -8.22 -2.33 -12.47
C ILE A 37 -8.94 -1.69 -11.28
N ARG A 38 -10.01 -2.33 -10.80
CA ARG A 38 -10.79 -1.82 -9.66
C ARG A 38 -9.96 -1.80 -8.38
N LEU A 39 -9.23 -2.89 -8.09
CA LEU A 39 -8.35 -2.96 -6.93
C LEU A 39 -7.24 -1.90 -7.01
N TYR A 40 -6.66 -1.69 -8.20
CA TYR A 40 -5.62 -0.68 -8.41
C TYR A 40 -6.14 0.75 -8.25
N ILE A 41 -7.35 1.05 -8.75
CA ILE A 41 -7.98 2.37 -8.56
C ILE A 41 -8.29 2.61 -7.07
N VAL A 42 -8.83 1.61 -6.37
CA VAL A 42 -9.06 1.69 -4.92
C VAL A 42 -7.75 1.92 -4.19
N PHE A 43 -6.71 1.17 -4.55
CA PHE A 43 -5.37 1.31 -4.00
C PHE A 43 -4.82 2.73 -4.21
N ALA A 44 -4.97 3.28 -5.40
CA ALA A 44 -4.53 4.63 -5.73
C ALA A 44 -5.29 5.72 -4.97
N ILE A 45 -6.60 5.58 -4.77
CA ILE A 45 -7.41 6.52 -3.97
C ILE A 45 -6.94 6.49 -2.51
N VAL A 46 -6.79 5.29 -1.96
CA VAL A 46 -6.37 5.07 -0.57
C VAL A 46 -4.97 5.65 -0.32
N VAL A 47 -4.05 5.43 -1.27
CA VAL A 47 -2.67 5.91 -1.18
C VAL A 47 -2.55 7.43 -1.39
N SER A 48 -3.29 8.00 -2.34
CA SER A 48 -3.19 9.43 -2.67
C SER A 48 -3.48 10.35 -1.49
N TYR A 49 -4.23 9.87 -0.50
CA TYR A 49 -4.53 10.61 0.72
C TYR A 49 -3.46 10.45 1.82
N ASN A 50 -2.75 9.32 1.88
CA ASN A 50 -1.60 9.08 2.78
C ASN A 50 -0.33 9.83 2.30
N SER A 51 -0.48 10.87 1.48
CA SER A 51 0.57 11.61 0.79
C SER A 51 0.96 12.89 1.56
N PRO A 52 1.85 13.77 1.06
CA PRO A 52 2.35 14.91 1.83
C PRO A 52 1.29 15.98 2.11
N LEU A 53 0.08 15.82 1.55
CA LEU A 53 -1.12 16.52 2.01
C LEU A 53 -1.38 16.27 3.50
N TYR A 54 -1.15 15.05 4.00
CA TYR A 54 -1.23 14.75 5.44
C TYR A 54 -0.26 15.64 6.21
N ASP A 55 1.02 15.67 5.83
CA ASP A 55 2.06 16.45 6.50
C ASP A 55 1.79 17.96 6.45
N VAL A 56 1.24 18.47 5.34
CA VAL A 56 0.84 19.87 5.20
C VAL A 56 -0.40 20.19 6.04
N LEU A 57 -1.39 19.28 6.08
CA LEU A 57 -2.62 19.44 6.83
C LEU A 57 -2.40 19.43 8.36
N LEU A 58 -1.31 18.81 8.82
CA LEU A 58 -0.90 18.84 10.24
C LEU A 58 -0.55 20.25 10.74
N TYR A 59 -0.20 21.18 9.87
CA TYR A 59 0.13 22.56 10.26
C TYR A 59 -1.08 23.49 10.32
N PHE A 60 -2.30 23.01 10.03
CA PHE A 60 -3.50 23.83 10.13
C PHE A 60 -4.01 23.92 11.58
N PRO A 61 -4.45 25.10 12.05
CA PRO A 61 -4.73 25.36 13.47
C PRO A 61 -6.07 24.79 13.98
N SER A 62 -6.80 24.00 13.19
CA SER A 62 -8.10 23.44 13.59
C SER A 62 -7.93 22.07 14.23
N SER A 63 -8.28 21.94 15.52
CA SER A 63 -8.26 20.66 16.25
C SER A 63 -9.20 19.63 15.64
N PHE A 64 -10.33 20.06 15.09
CA PHE A 64 -11.25 19.19 14.35
C PHE A 64 -10.62 18.67 13.06
N LEU A 65 -10.02 19.55 12.26
CA LEU A 65 -9.36 19.16 11.01
C LEU A 65 -8.20 18.21 11.28
N LEU A 66 -7.39 18.51 12.30
CA LEU A 66 -6.30 17.65 12.74
C LEU A 66 -6.79 16.25 13.13
N THR A 67 -7.87 16.17 13.92
CA THR A 67 -8.46 14.89 14.34
C THR A 67 -9.00 14.10 13.15
N PHE A 68 -9.67 14.77 12.21
CA PHE A 68 -10.20 14.14 11.00
C PHE A 68 -9.09 13.61 10.09
N VAL A 69 -8.03 14.39 9.88
CA VAL A 69 -6.85 14.00 9.09
C VAL A 69 -6.12 12.84 9.74
N TYR A 70 -5.96 12.87 11.07
CA TYR A 70 -5.36 11.78 11.84
C TYR A 70 -6.17 10.49 11.74
N PHE A 71 -7.50 10.57 11.84
CA PHE A 71 -8.41 9.44 11.60
C PHE A 71 -8.22 8.88 10.20
N LEU A 72 -8.24 9.75 9.19
CA LEU A 72 -8.26 9.33 7.80
C LEU A 72 -6.93 8.67 7.38
N GLY A 73 -5.79 9.13 7.92
CA GLY A 73 -4.50 8.46 7.73
C GLY A 73 -4.49 7.01 8.24
N HIS A 74 -5.00 6.76 9.46
CA HIS A 74 -5.08 5.40 10.02
C HIS A 74 -6.12 4.55 9.29
N TYR A 75 -7.27 5.11 8.93
CA TYR A 75 -8.33 4.42 8.20
C TYR A 75 -7.86 3.94 6.83
N LEU A 76 -7.15 4.79 6.10
CA LEU A 76 -6.64 4.47 4.78
C LEU A 76 -5.44 3.51 4.84
N ALA A 77 -4.59 3.61 5.86
CA ALA A 77 -3.56 2.59 6.09
C ALA A 77 -4.18 1.18 6.25
N TYR A 78 -5.28 1.05 6.99
CA TYR A 78 -6.03 -0.22 7.08
C TYR A 78 -6.60 -0.67 5.74
N CYS A 79 -7.25 0.24 4.99
CA CYS A 79 -7.78 -0.08 3.66
C CYS A 79 -6.67 -0.60 2.74
N GLN A 80 -5.49 0.01 2.79
CA GLN A 80 -4.33 -0.37 2.01
C GLN A 80 -3.88 -1.80 2.35
N MET A 81 -3.77 -2.13 3.64
CA MET A 81 -3.42 -3.48 4.09
C MET A 81 -4.41 -4.54 3.59
N ILE A 82 -5.71 -4.25 3.66
CA ILE A 82 -6.75 -5.15 3.13
C ILE A 82 -6.59 -5.34 1.61
N CYS A 83 -6.28 -4.27 0.87
CA CYS A 83 -6.01 -4.39 -0.57
C CYS A 83 -4.81 -5.29 -0.87
N ILE A 84 -3.72 -5.19 -0.10
CA ILE A 84 -2.55 -6.06 -0.26
C ILE A 84 -2.93 -7.53 0.02
N ILE A 85 -3.67 -7.80 1.10
CA ILE A 85 -4.16 -9.16 1.40
C ILE A 85 -4.98 -9.69 0.22
N PHE A 86 -5.88 -8.89 -0.36
CA PHE A 86 -6.65 -9.30 -1.53
C PHE A 86 -5.78 -9.55 -2.76
N LEU A 87 -4.76 -8.72 -2.99
CA LEU A 87 -3.81 -8.96 -4.08
C LEU A 87 -3.11 -10.31 -3.90
N VAL A 88 -2.63 -10.61 -2.69
CA VAL A 88 -1.98 -11.89 -2.36
C VAL A 88 -2.93 -13.07 -2.51
N LEU A 89 -4.19 -12.94 -2.07
CA LEU A 89 -5.20 -13.98 -2.25
C LEU A 89 -5.52 -14.22 -3.73
N LEU A 90 -5.55 -13.14 -4.52
CA LEU A 90 -5.82 -13.21 -5.95
C LEU A 90 -4.68 -13.90 -6.70
N THR A 91 -3.42 -13.58 -6.36
CA THR A 91 -2.25 -14.25 -6.95
C THR A 91 -2.13 -15.69 -6.47
N PHE A 92 -2.37 -15.95 -5.18
CA PHE A 92 -2.41 -17.29 -4.61
C PHE A 92 -3.43 -18.18 -5.33
N ARG A 93 -4.67 -17.71 -5.51
CA ARG A 93 -5.68 -18.46 -6.26
C ARG A 93 -5.23 -18.74 -7.68
N ALA A 94 -4.70 -17.73 -8.38
CA ALA A 94 -4.29 -17.89 -9.77
C ALA A 94 -3.22 -18.99 -9.94
N ILE A 95 -2.33 -19.15 -8.96
CA ILE A 95 -1.31 -20.20 -8.95
C ILE A 95 -1.88 -21.54 -8.48
N ALA A 96 -2.61 -21.55 -7.36
CA ALA A 96 -3.09 -22.79 -6.75
C ALA A 96 -4.24 -23.44 -7.51
N PHE A 97 -5.10 -22.64 -8.16
CA PHE A 97 -6.33 -23.08 -8.80
C PHE A 97 -6.50 -22.48 -10.21
N PRO A 98 -5.61 -22.81 -11.17
CA PRO A 98 -5.62 -22.22 -12.51
C PRO A 98 -6.86 -22.62 -13.35
N PHE A 99 -7.59 -23.67 -12.96
CA PHE A 99 -8.73 -24.21 -13.71
C PHE A 99 -10.05 -23.46 -13.47
N TYR A 100 -10.14 -22.61 -12.44
CA TYR A 100 -11.35 -21.84 -12.15
C TYR A 100 -11.43 -20.59 -13.03
N LYS A 101 -11.97 -20.76 -14.25
CA LYS A 101 -12.09 -19.73 -15.31
C LYS A 101 -12.87 -18.47 -14.94
N TYR A 102 -13.79 -18.53 -13.97
CA TYR A 102 -14.58 -17.38 -13.55
C TYR A 102 -14.07 -16.84 -12.21
N PRO A 103 -13.39 -15.68 -12.20
CA PRO A 103 -12.98 -15.07 -10.95
C PRO A 103 -14.24 -14.56 -10.25
N VAL A 104 -14.55 -15.11 -9.06
CA VAL A 104 -15.66 -14.64 -8.20
C VAL A 104 -15.58 -13.12 -7.95
N TRP A 105 -14.37 -12.58 -8.07
CA TRP A 105 -14.05 -11.16 -7.98
C TRP A 105 -14.48 -10.30 -9.17
N GLU A 106 -14.69 -10.88 -10.35
CA GLU A 106 -15.19 -10.12 -11.52
C GLU A 106 -16.68 -9.84 -11.41
N THR A 107 -17.46 -10.80 -10.87
CA THR A 107 -18.90 -10.69 -10.65
C THR A 107 -19.26 -9.95 -9.36
N SER A 108 -18.45 -10.03 -8.31
CA SER A 108 -18.78 -9.48 -6.98
C SER A 108 -17.99 -8.22 -6.59
N SER A 109 -17.66 -7.35 -7.54
CA SER A 109 -16.78 -6.20 -7.26
C SER A 109 -17.25 -5.23 -6.17
N LEU A 110 -18.57 -5.02 -6.03
CA LEU A 110 -19.13 -4.19 -4.97
C LEU A 110 -18.91 -4.83 -3.59
N PHE A 111 -19.02 -6.16 -3.51
CA PHE A 111 -18.72 -6.89 -2.28
C PHE A 111 -17.25 -6.73 -1.86
N PHE A 112 -16.32 -6.76 -2.81
CA PHE A 112 -14.90 -6.50 -2.54
C PHE A 112 -14.65 -5.07 -2.06
N LEU A 113 -15.29 -4.08 -2.68
CA LEU A 113 -15.23 -2.68 -2.22
C LEU A 113 -15.74 -2.55 -0.78
N SER A 114 -16.87 -3.17 -0.46
CA SER A 114 -17.41 -3.19 0.90
C SER A 114 -16.43 -3.85 1.89
N LEU A 115 -15.77 -4.94 1.51
CA LEU A 115 -14.77 -5.59 2.36
C LEU A 115 -13.48 -4.78 2.54
N VAL A 116 -13.16 -3.84 1.64
CA VAL A 116 -12.01 -2.94 1.82
C VAL A 116 -12.37 -1.81 2.77
N PHE A 117 -13.54 -1.17 2.58
CA PHE A 117 -13.87 0.08 3.27
C PHE A 117 -14.67 -0.08 4.56
N LEU A 118 -15.46 -1.14 4.74
CA LEU A 118 -16.27 -1.32 5.96
C LEU A 118 -15.45 -1.85 7.15
N PRO A 119 -14.60 -2.89 7.01
CA PRO A 119 -13.88 -3.47 8.15
C PRO A 119 -12.99 -2.48 8.90
N PRO A 120 -12.34 -1.48 8.28
CA PRO A 120 -11.55 -0.50 9.02
C PRO A 120 -12.36 0.43 9.93
N ILE A 121 -13.68 0.61 9.69
CA ILE A 121 -14.50 1.59 10.43
C ILE A 121 -14.57 1.24 11.93
N PRO A 122 -14.97 0.02 12.37
CA PRO A 122 -14.96 -0.36 13.78
C PRO A 122 -13.59 -0.20 14.47
N PHE A 123 -12.53 -0.34 13.68
CA PHE A 123 -11.15 -0.15 14.12
C PHE A 123 -10.64 1.25 13.79
N THR A 124 -11.41 2.32 13.67
CA THR A 124 -10.81 3.67 13.54
C THR A 124 -11.75 4.76 14.00
N TYR A 125 -13.07 4.54 13.97
CA TYR A 125 -14.09 5.55 14.26
C TYR A 125 -13.88 6.27 15.59
N LYS A 126 -13.32 5.58 16.59
CA LYS A 126 -13.05 6.16 17.92
C LYS A 126 -12.07 7.33 17.88
N ILE A 127 -11.16 7.37 16.90
CA ILE A 127 -10.25 8.51 16.71
C ILE A 127 -11.05 9.81 16.50
N LEU A 128 -12.19 9.76 15.80
CA LEU A 128 -13.01 10.95 15.57
C LEU A 128 -13.61 11.56 16.85
N TYR A 129 -13.76 10.75 17.89
CA TYR A 129 -14.29 11.18 19.20
C TYR A 129 -13.17 11.54 20.19
N LEU A 130 -11.92 11.18 19.87
CA LEU A 130 -10.76 11.44 20.69
C LEU A 130 -10.03 12.66 20.11
N GLU A 131 -10.02 13.77 20.83
CA GLU A 131 -9.34 14.97 20.36
C GLU A 131 -7.84 14.68 20.13
N ALA A 132 -7.37 14.93 18.91
CA ALA A 132 -5.97 14.87 18.54
C ALA A 132 -5.28 16.20 18.87
N GLN A 133 -4.13 16.14 19.52
CA GLN A 133 -3.33 17.30 19.90
C GLN A 133 -1.88 17.11 19.47
N ILE A 134 -1.27 18.16 18.93
CA ILE A 134 0.16 18.16 18.65
C ILE A 134 0.91 18.51 19.94
N LYS A 135 1.79 17.61 20.41
CA LYS A 135 2.70 17.90 21.53
C LYS A 135 4.13 17.65 21.11
N TYR A 136 5.00 18.53 21.58
CA TYR A 136 6.44 18.39 21.43
C TYR A 136 6.95 17.26 22.34
N ARG A 137 7.72 16.33 21.78
CA ARG A 137 8.46 15.31 22.54
C ARG A 137 9.94 15.67 22.58
N PRO A 138 10.48 16.02 23.76
CA PRO A 138 11.88 16.43 23.88
C PRO A 138 12.86 15.30 23.58
N TYR A 139 12.48 14.03 23.80
CA TYR A 139 13.34 12.87 23.49
C TYR A 139 13.46 12.57 21.99
N GLU A 140 12.55 13.12 21.18
CA GLU A 140 12.47 12.90 19.74
C GLU A 140 12.77 14.18 18.94
N ASP A 141 13.03 15.29 19.64
CA ASP A 141 13.24 16.63 19.07
C ASP A 141 12.19 16.97 17.98
N GLY A 142 10.93 16.67 18.29
CA GLY A 142 9.87 16.64 17.28
C GLY A 142 8.47 16.81 17.85
N PHE A 143 7.54 17.16 16.96
CA PHE A 143 6.12 17.25 17.27
C PHE A 143 5.41 15.96 16.90
N MET A 144 4.67 15.38 17.84
CA MET A 144 3.85 14.18 17.61
C MET A 144 2.39 14.47 17.92
N ILE A 145 1.50 13.75 17.22
CA ILE A 145 0.06 13.83 17.45
C ILE A 145 -0.28 12.82 18.55
N PHE A 146 -0.96 13.32 19.58
CA PHE A 146 -1.43 12.54 20.71
C PHE A 146 -2.94 12.58 20.78
N LEU A 147 -3.54 11.42 21.02
CA LEU A 147 -4.91 11.34 21.46
C LEU A 147 -4.96 11.69 22.94
N THR A 148 -5.88 12.57 23.33
CA THR A 148 -6.04 13.07 24.71
C THR A 148 -6.34 11.98 25.75
N ASN A 149 -6.75 10.78 25.32
CA ASN A 149 -7.13 9.67 26.19
C ASN A 149 -6.18 8.47 26.06
N ARG A 150 -5.84 7.83 27.19
CA ARG A 150 -5.04 6.59 27.26
C ARG A 150 -5.62 5.46 26.38
N LYS A 151 -6.95 5.42 26.23
CA LYS A 151 -7.66 4.48 25.34
C LYS A 151 -7.32 4.64 23.85
N GLY A 152 -6.81 5.81 23.43
CA GLY A 152 -6.34 6.05 22.07
C GLY A 152 -5.06 5.27 21.74
N TYR A 153 -4.21 4.99 22.73
CA TYR A 153 -3.01 4.20 22.53
C TYR A 153 -3.32 2.72 22.30
N ASP A 154 -4.25 2.15 23.07
CA ASP A 154 -4.70 0.76 22.90
C ASP A 154 -5.20 0.50 21.47
N PHE A 155 -5.84 1.52 20.90
CA PHE A 155 -6.35 1.50 19.54
C PHE A 155 -5.22 1.46 18.48
N ILE A 156 -4.21 2.34 18.61
CA ILE A 156 -3.04 2.34 17.71
C ILE A 156 -2.25 1.02 17.85
N TYR A 157 -2.15 0.49 19.07
CA TYR A 157 -1.56 -0.83 19.31
C TYR A 157 -2.33 -1.96 18.61
N ALA A 158 -3.66 -1.94 18.63
CA ALA A 158 -4.48 -2.92 17.91
C ALA A 158 -4.25 -2.88 16.40
N LEU A 159 -4.03 -1.69 15.83
CA LEU A 159 -3.67 -1.52 14.42
C LEU A 159 -2.31 -2.12 14.10
N ASN A 160 -1.30 -1.85 14.92
CA ASN A 160 0.03 -2.43 14.76
C ASN A 160 -0.02 -3.97 14.85
N ILE A 161 -0.82 -4.52 15.77
CA ILE A 161 -1.00 -5.98 15.89
C ILE A 161 -1.69 -6.56 14.65
N PHE A 162 -2.73 -5.88 14.13
CA PHE A 162 -3.38 -6.29 12.90
C PHE A 162 -2.41 -6.28 11.72
N GLU A 163 -1.59 -5.23 11.61
CA GLU A 163 -0.58 -5.12 10.54
C GLU A 163 0.40 -6.30 10.59
N ILE A 164 0.95 -6.61 11.75
CA ILE A 164 1.88 -7.72 11.95
C ILE A 164 1.21 -9.07 11.62
N SER A 165 -0.04 -9.24 12.05
CA SER A 165 -0.82 -10.46 11.81
C SER A 165 -1.14 -10.65 10.32
N ALA A 166 -1.55 -9.58 9.63
CA ALA A 166 -1.78 -9.57 8.20
C ALA A 166 -0.52 -9.93 7.42
N THR A 167 0.63 -9.36 7.80
CA THR A 167 1.93 -9.67 7.21
C THR A 167 2.31 -11.13 7.39
N PHE A 168 2.06 -11.70 8.58
CA PHE A 168 2.31 -13.13 8.80
C PHE A 168 1.42 -14.04 7.93
N ILE A 169 0.13 -13.70 7.78
CA ILE A 169 -0.79 -14.44 6.90
C ILE A 169 -0.30 -14.36 5.44
N CYS A 170 0.09 -13.17 4.97
CA CYS A 170 0.63 -12.98 3.63
C CYS A 170 1.92 -13.78 3.41
N LEU A 171 2.80 -13.88 4.41
CA LEU A 171 4.00 -14.73 4.34
C LEU A 171 3.64 -16.20 4.14
N LEU A 172 2.70 -16.72 4.93
CA LEU A 172 2.25 -18.12 4.81
C LEU A 172 1.67 -18.39 3.42
N LEU A 173 0.81 -17.51 2.92
CA LEU A 173 0.22 -17.64 1.58
C LEU A 173 1.29 -17.64 0.48
N HIS A 174 2.29 -16.76 0.57
CA HIS A 174 3.39 -16.75 -0.40
C HIS A 174 4.25 -18.02 -0.31
N ILE A 175 4.56 -18.52 0.88
CA ILE A 175 5.31 -19.78 1.04
C ILE A 175 4.54 -20.94 0.37
N ILE A 176 3.23 -21.03 0.60
CA ILE A 176 2.39 -22.06 -0.02
C ILE A 176 2.35 -21.85 -1.54
N ALA A 177 2.18 -20.62 -2.02
CA ALA A 177 2.18 -20.30 -3.45
C ALA A 177 3.49 -20.74 -4.14
N VAL A 178 4.64 -20.44 -3.53
CA VAL A 178 5.96 -20.86 -4.05
C VAL A 178 6.07 -22.38 -4.09
N LYS A 179 5.66 -23.08 -3.03
CA LYS A 179 5.66 -24.56 -3.01
C LYS A 179 4.80 -25.14 -4.12
N VAL A 180 3.59 -24.61 -4.32
CA VAL A 180 2.68 -25.05 -5.39
C VAL A 180 3.29 -24.80 -6.77
N LEU A 181 3.86 -23.60 -6.98
CA LEU A 181 4.51 -23.23 -8.24
C LEU A 181 5.70 -24.14 -8.57
N CYS A 182 6.55 -24.44 -7.58
CA CYS A 182 7.68 -25.37 -7.74
C CYS A 182 7.20 -26.78 -8.11
N ASN A 183 6.15 -27.26 -7.44
CA ASN A 183 5.58 -28.59 -7.70
C ASN A 183 4.91 -28.68 -9.07
N GLN A 184 4.25 -27.61 -9.54
CA GLN A 184 3.60 -27.55 -10.86
C GLN A 184 4.62 -27.45 -11.99
N LYS A 185 5.71 -26.68 -11.83
CA LYS A 185 6.81 -26.62 -12.81
C LYS A 185 7.43 -27.98 -13.10
N ILE A 186 7.52 -28.85 -12.09
CA ILE A 186 8.02 -30.23 -12.23
C ILE A 186 7.02 -31.10 -13.01
N LYS A 187 5.72 -30.78 -13.00
CA LYS A 187 4.65 -31.64 -13.54
C LYS A 187 4.09 -31.19 -14.90
N ALA A 188 3.99 -29.90 -15.20
CA ALA A 188 3.71 -29.30 -16.53
C ALA A 188 3.64 -27.76 -16.44
N PRO A 189 4.17 -26.98 -17.41
CA PRO A 189 4.09 -25.52 -17.37
C PRO A 189 2.74 -25.02 -17.94
N THR A 190 1.75 -24.77 -17.08
CA THR A 190 0.42 -24.25 -17.48
C THR A 190 0.20 -22.76 -17.19
N HIS A 191 1.14 -22.07 -16.53
CA HIS A 191 0.92 -20.68 -16.11
C HIS A 191 1.15 -19.64 -17.20
N SER A 192 0.23 -18.69 -17.30
CA SER A 192 0.38 -17.55 -18.20
C SER A 192 1.49 -16.61 -17.71
N LYS A 193 2.25 -16.01 -18.65
CA LYS A 193 3.26 -14.97 -18.34
C LYS A 193 2.68 -13.81 -17.51
N ARG A 194 1.37 -13.61 -17.56
CA ARG A 194 0.63 -12.59 -16.82
C ARG A 194 0.49 -12.93 -15.33
N GLU A 195 0.15 -14.18 -15.00
CA GLU A 195 0.01 -14.65 -13.61
C GLU A 195 1.34 -14.54 -12.86
N VAL A 196 2.44 -14.95 -13.52
CA VAL A 196 3.78 -14.84 -12.93
C VAL A 196 4.14 -13.39 -12.61
N ARG A 197 3.78 -12.43 -13.48
CA ARG A 197 4.02 -11.00 -13.21
C ARG A 197 3.19 -10.48 -12.04
N LEU A 198 1.93 -10.89 -11.94
CA LEU A 198 1.08 -10.52 -10.80
C LEU A 198 1.61 -11.11 -9.49
N PHE A 199 2.12 -12.34 -9.53
CA PHE A 199 2.77 -12.95 -8.36
C PHE A 199 4.05 -12.21 -7.95
N VAL A 200 4.90 -11.83 -8.91
CA VAL A 200 6.10 -11.02 -8.61
C VAL A 200 5.70 -9.65 -8.04
N LEU A 201 4.64 -9.02 -8.56
CA LEU A 201 4.07 -7.79 -8.01
C LEU A 201 3.65 -7.98 -6.54
N SER A 202 2.85 -9.01 -6.24
CA SER A 202 2.40 -9.27 -4.87
C SER A 202 3.55 -9.61 -3.93
N LEU A 203 4.58 -10.30 -4.42
CA LEU A 203 5.77 -10.65 -3.64
C LEU A 203 6.60 -9.41 -3.29
N LEU A 204 6.79 -8.49 -4.25
CA LEU A 204 7.52 -7.25 -4.01
C LEU A 204 6.75 -6.33 -3.04
N GLU A 205 5.43 -6.18 -3.21
CA GLU A 205 4.60 -5.44 -2.25
C GLU A 205 4.64 -6.06 -0.85
N PHE A 206 4.63 -7.40 -0.77
CA PHE A 206 4.79 -8.11 0.49
C PHE A 206 6.13 -7.80 1.17
N PHE A 207 7.26 -7.77 0.44
CA PHE A 207 8.56 -7.44 1.05
C PHE A 207 8.60 -6.03 1.63
N VAL A 208 7.99 -5.06 0.93
CA VAL A 208 7.89 -3.68 1.43
C VAL A 208 7.05 -3.62 2.71
N MET A 209 5.91 -4.31 2.73
CA MET A 209 5.04 -4.43 3.90
C MET A 209 5.74 -5.16 5.07
N PHE A 210 6.47 -6.24 4.78
CA PHE A 210 7.23 -7.00 5.77
C PHE A 210 8.30 -6.15 6.45
N ALA A 211 9.01 -5.31 5.69
CA ALA A 211 10.01 -4.42 6.25
C ALA A 211 9.39 -3.40 7.22
N LYS A 212 8.25 -2.78 6.85
CA LYS A 212 7.50 -1.88 7.72
C LYS A 212 7.01 -2.59 8.99
N SER A 213 6.34 -3.74 8.86
CA SER A 213 5.81 -4.46 10.03
C SER A 213 6.91 -4.97 10.96
N SER A 214 8.08 -5.32 10.42
CA SER A 214 9.26 -5.70 11.22
C SER A 214 9.77 -4.52 12.06
N LEU A 215 9.77 -3.31 11.49
CA LEU A 215 10.12 -2.09 12.20
C LEU A 215 9.11 -1.75 13.30
N VAL A 216 7.81 -1.88 13.02
CA VAL A 216 6.74 -1.72 14.02
C VAL A 216 6.89 -2.74 15.15
N LEU A 217 7.18 -4.00 14.85
CA LEU A 217 7.45 -5.01 15.86
C LEU A 217 8.68 -4.66 16.70
N ALA A 218 9.76 -4.18 16.07
CA ALA A 218 10.96 -3.73 16.78
C ALA A 218 10.66 -2.58 17.75
N LEU A 219 9.81 -1.61 17.37
CA LEU A 219 9.35 -0.54 18.26
C LEU A 219 8.62 -1.06 19.48
N ILE A 220 7.78 -2.09 19.33
CA ILE A 220 7.04 -2.71 20.43
C ILE A 220 7.99 -3.43 21.39
N VAL A 221 8.93 -4.22 20.84
CA VAL A 221 9.90 -5.01 21.62
C VAL A 221 10.90 -4.09 22.34
N MET A 222 11.38 -3.05 21.67
CA MET A 222 12.41 -2.14 22.19
C MET A 222 11.84 -0.96 22.99
N LYS A 223 10.55 -0.96 23.36
CA LYS A 223 9.87 0.17 24.03
C LYS A 223 10.59 0.75 25.26
N ASN A 224 11.41 -0.07 25.93
CA ASN A 224 12.16 0.32 27.14
C ASN A 224 13.57 0.88 26.84
N ASN A 225 14.00 0.89 25.58
CA ASN A 225 15.30 1.42 25.17
C ASN A 225 15.11 2.74 24.38
N PRO A 226 15.24 3.92 25.03
CA PRO A 226 14.89 5.20 24.43
C PRO A 226 15.74 5.53 23.19
N ASN A 227 17.02 5.16 23.18
CA ASN A 227 17.91 5.40 22.04
C ASN A 227 17.46 4.64 20.80
N MET A 228 17.10 3.36 20.98
CA MET A 228 16.60 2.53 19.87
C MET A 228 15.22 2.96 19.40
N VAL A 229 14.33 3.36 20.32
CA VAL A 229 13.00 3.88 19.97
C VAL A 229 13.13 5.13 19.10
N GLY A 230 14.01 6.08 19.46
CA GLY A 230 14.24 7.28 18.65
C GLY A 230 14.67 6.97 17.22
N VAL A 231 15.66 6.08 17.04
CA VAL A 231 16.14 5.67 15.70
C VAL A 231 15.04 4.99 14.90
N LEU A 232 14.29 4.07 15.51
CA LEU A 232 13.21 3.34 14.84
C LEU A 232 12.04 4.27 14.48
N MET A 233 11.69 5.23 15.34
CA MET A 233 10.65 6.22 15.04
C MET A 233 11.07 7.16 13.92
N LEU A 234 12.36 7.48 13.78
CA LEU A 234 12.88 8.26 12.65
C LEU A 234 12.78 7.48 11.33
N ALA A 235 12.95 6.16 11.35
CA ALA A 235 12.85 5.32 10.17
C ALA A 235 11.39 5.00 9.76
N LEU A 236 10.45 4.96 10.71
CA LEU A 236 9.05 4.57 10.47
C LEU A 236 8.33 5.35 9.36
N PRO A 237 8.45 6.70 9.25
CA PRO A 237 7.84 7.46 8.16
C PRO A 237 8.30 6.98 6.79
N PHE A 238 9.61 6.72 6.61
CA PHE A 238 10.15 6.27 5.33
C PHE A 238 9.63 4.91 4.90
N PHE A 239 9.47 3.97 5.84
CA PHE A 239 8.88 2.67 5.54
C PHE A 239 7.38 2.75 5.28
N THR A 240 6.68 3.68 5.95
CA THR A 240 5.27 3.96 5.70
C THR A 240 5.10 4.54 4.29
N ASP A 241 5.90 5.53 3.94
CA ASP A 241 5.99 6.09 2.59
C ASP A 241 6.36 5.02 1.57
N LEU A 242 7.29 4.12 1.87
CA LEU A 242 7.67 3.06 0.92
C LEU A 242 6.47 2.13 0.65
N VAL A 243 5.73 1.72 1.67
CA VAL A 243 4.51 0.90 1.53
C VAL A 243 3.47 1.63 0.69
N THR A 244 3.28 2.91 0.93
CA THR A 244 2.30 3.75 0.24
C THR A 244 2.75 4.03 -1.21
N LEU A 245 4.01 4.37 -1.45
CA LEU A 245 4.48 4.91 -2.72
C LEU A 245 5.02 3.86 -3.68
N ALA A 246 5.55 2.72 -3.22
CA ALA A 246 6.15 1.70 -4.08
C ALA A 246 5.23 1.08 -5.15
N PRO A 247 3.92 0.82 -4.90
CA PRO A 247 3.08 0.05 -5.82
C PRO A 247 3.01 0.53 -7.29
N PRO A 248 2.89 1.84 -7.63
CA PRO A 248 2.94 2.31 -9.01
C PRO A 248 4.31 2.09 -9.65
N TYR A 249 5.40 2.22 -8.89
CA TYR A 249 6.75 1.96 -9.38
C TYR A 249 6.93 0.47 -9.69
N ILE A 250 6.51 -0.41 -8.77
CA ILE A 250 6.57 -1.86 -8.98
C ILE A 250 5.70 -2.25 -10.18
N PHE A 251 4.49 -1.68 -10.27
CA PHE A 251 3.57 -1.96 -11.36
C PHE A 251 4.12 -1.52 -12.73
N LEU A 252 4.74 -0.34 -12.82
CA LEU A 252 5.42 0.13 -14.03
C LEU A 252 6.63 -0.72 -14.40
N ALA A 253 7.43 -1.13 -13.40
CA ALA A 253 8.60 -1.97 -13.62
C ALA A 253 8.24 -3.33 -14.24
N LEU A 254 7.12 -3.92 -13.80
CA LEU A 254 6.67 -5.25 -14.23
C LEU A 254 5.79 -5.24 -15.49
N ASN A 255 5.23 -4.09 -15.88
CA ASN A 255 4.31 -3.99 -17.02
C ASN A 255 4.89 -3.14 -18.16
N PRO A 256 5.64 -3.75 -19.11
CA PRO A 256 6.29 -2.99 -20.19
C PRO A 256 5.29 -2.24 -21.07
N ARG A 257 4.09 -2.77 -21.30
CA ARG A 257 3.03 -2.08 -22.07
C ARG A 257 2.60 -0.76 -21.42
N ILE A 258 2.42 -0.77 -20.10
CA ILE A 258 2.00 0.40 -19.33
C ILE A 258 3.14 1.41 -19.26
N ARG A 259 4.37 0.92 -19.05
CA ARG A 259 5.58 1.74 -19.14
C ARG A 259 5.74 2.42 -20.50
N HIS A 260 5.49 1.70 -21.60
CA HIS A 260 5.50 2.28 -22.94
C HIS A 260 4.40 3.33 -23.12
N ALA A 261 3.18 3.06 -22.65
CA ALA A 261 2.09 4.03 -22.68
C ALA A 261 2.43 5.29 -21.87
N LEU A 262 3.09 5.16 -20.72
CA LEU A 262 3.56 6.28 -19.91
C LEU A 262 4.59 7.13 -20.66
N PHE A 263 5.61 6.49 -21.25
CA PHE A 263 6.63 7.22 -22.02
C PHE A 263 6.05 7.92 -23.26
N ASN A 264 5.05 7.31 -23.91
CA ASN A 264 4.35 7.94 -25.02
C ASN A 264 3.51 9.15 -24.55
N LEU A 265 2.80 9.01 -23.42
CA LEU A 265 2.01 10.09 -22.82
C LEU A 265 2.89 11.28 -22.41
N LEU A 266 4.06 11.01 -21.84
CA LEU A 266 5.06 12.02 -21.47
C LEU A 266 5.88 12.51 -22.67
N ARG A 267 5.65 11.99 -23.89
CA ARG A 267 6.42 12.27 -25.11
C ARG A 267 7.94 12.09 -24.94
N LEU A 268 8.35 11.26 -23.99
CA LEU A 268 9.76 11.01 -23.66
C LEU A 268 10.45 10.09 -24.68
N ARG A 269 9.68 9.48 -25.59
CA ARG A 269 10.20 8.72 -26.72
C ARG A 269 10.13 9.60 -27.98
N LYS A 270 11.27 10.13 -28.41
CA LYS A 270 11.44 10.62 -29.80
C LYS A 270 11.08 9.46 -30.74
N ASN A 271 10.26 9.75 -31.74
CA ASN A 271 9.87 8.88 -32.85
C ASN A 271 10.92 7.79 -33.16
N VAL A 272 10.70 6.58 -32.65
CA VAL A 272 11.43 5.40 -33.12
C VAL A 272 10.63 4.91 -34.33
N PRO A 273 11.23 4.82 -35.54
CA PRO A 273 10.52 4.33 -36.72
C PRO A 273 10.00 2.92 -36.44
N GLU A 274 8.79 2.64 -36.91
CA GLU A 274 8.21 1.31 -36.83
C GLU A 274 9.15 0.28 -37.48
N PRO A 275 9.37 -0.89 -36.86
CA PRO A 275 10.09 -1.96 -37.54
C PRO A 275 9.24 -2.41 -38.73
N VAL A 276 9.79 -2.23 -39.93
CA VAL A 276 9.23 -2.74 -41.18
C VAL A 276 9.03 -4.24 -41.02
N SER A 277 7.78 -4.68 -41.13
CA SER A 277 7.43 -6.09 -41.27
C SER A 277 8.02 -6.62 -42.57
N VAL A 278 8.90 -7.61 -42.47
CA VAL A 278 9.21 -8.56 -43.54
C VAL A 278 8.77 -9.94 -43.06
#